data_AF-A0A2W2HV52-F1
#
_entry.id   AF-A0A2W2HV52-F1
#
_cell.length_a   1.000
_cell.length_b   1.000
_cell.length_c   1.000
_cell.angle_alpha   90.00
_cell.angle_beta   90.00
_cell.angle_gamma   90.00
#
_symmetry.space_group_name_H-M   'P 1'
#
loop_
_entity.id
_entity.type
_entity.pdbx_description
1 polymer ?
#
loop_
_entity_poly.entity_id
_entity_poly.type
_entity_poly.pdbx_seq_one_letter_code
_entity_poly.pdbx_strand_id
1 'polypeptide(L)'
;MTRDRAAQIAGLRALADLLDTNLAVPAPWQSIEIDFSPFGRPLVPPADQLQVALDVIAHMREPELAMELVRSRERAWLNVRGDVVGLTVRLRLDADHVCDRDPSARRKRDRWIVPPRLLAVVRDGRRTP
;
A
#
# COMPACT_ATOMS: atom_id res chain seq x y z
N MET A 1 -23.45 8.22 1.40
CA MET A 1 -22.23 7.50 0.96
C MET A 1 -21.32 7.08 2.15
N THR A 2 -21.86 6.81 3.34
CA THR A 2 -21.07 6.51 4.56
C THR A 2 -21.14 5.05 5.02
N ARG A 3 -21.99 4.22 4.40
CA ARG A 3 -22.21 2.81 4.81
C ARG A 3 -21.10 1.84 4.39
N ASP A 4 -20.29 2.19 3.38
CA ASP A 4 -19.29 1.27 2.82
C ASP A 4 -17.95 1.28 3.58
N ARG A 5 -17.49 2.46 4.01
CA ARG A 5 -16.23 2.61 4.76
C ARG A 5 -16.26 1.87 6.10
N ALA A 6 -17.41 1.92 6.79
CA ALA A 6 -17.59 1.21 8.04
C ALA A 6 -17.53 -0.32 7.85
N ALA A 7 -18.10 -0.84 6.76
CA ALA A 7 -18.06 -2.26 6.43
C ALA A 7 -16.65 -2.74 6.05
N GLN A 8 -15.89 -1.94 5.30
CA GLN A 8 -14.49 -2.25 4.98
C GLN A 8 -13.59 -2.24 6.22
N ILE A 9 -13.70 -1.23 7.08
CA ILE A 9 -12.94 -1.17 8.34
C ILE A 9 -13.32 -2.34 9.25
N ALA A 10 -14.60 -2.71 9.30
CA ALA A 10 -15.06 -3.89 10.04
C ALA A 10 -14.48 -5.19 9.46
N GLY A 11 -14.40 -5.32 8.13
CA GLY A 11 -13.78 -6.48 7.47
C GLY A 11 -12.29 -6.62 7.76
N LEU A 12 -11.55 -5.51 7.77
CA LEU A 12 -10.12 -5.49 8.11
C LEU A 12 -9.88 -5.84 9.59
N ARG A 13 -10.74 -5.35 10.49
CA ARG A 13 -10.68 -5.72 11.91
C ARG A 13 -11.02 -7.19 12.14
N ALA A 14 -12.06 -7.71 11.49
CA ALA A 14 -12.41 -9.12 11.58
C ALA A 14 -11.29 -10.05 11.07
N LEU A 15 -10.57 -9.62 10.02
CA LEU A 15 -9.39 -10.33 9.54
C LEU A 15 -8.25 -10.28 10.57
N ALA A 16 -7.97 -9.12 11.17
CA ALA A 16 -6.96 -8.99 12.22
C ALA A 16 -7.28 -9.87 13.44
N ASP A 17 -8.54 -9.86 13.91
CA ASP A 17 -9.00 -10.68 15.02
C ASP A 17 -8.86 -12.18 14.71
N LEU A 18 -9.22 -12.60 13.49
CA LEU A 18 -9.07 -14.00 13.05
C LEU A 18 -7.60 -14.46 13.04
N LEU A 19 -6.67 -13.58 12.69
CA LEU A 19 -5.24 -13.85 12.70
C LEU A 19 -4.68 -13.91 14.12
N ASP A 20 -5.14 -13.02 15.01
CA ASP A 20 -4.73 -12.98 16.42
C ASP A 20 -5.24 -14.20 17.19
N THR A 21 -6.44 -14.69 16.87
CA THR A 21 -7.05 -15.84 17.55
C THR A 21 -6.50 -17.18 17.05
N ASN A 22 -5.85 -17.21 15.87
CA ASN A 22 -5.32 -18.41 15.22
C ASN A 22 -3.78 -18.41 15.13
N LEU A 23 -3.10 -18.00 16.20
CA LEU A 23 -1.65 -18.07 16.36
C LEU A 23 -1.05 -19.49 16.22
N ALA A 24 -1.90 -20.52 16.07
CA ALA A 24 -1.51 -21.91 15.86
C ALA A 24 -1.77 -22.45 14.44
N VAL A 25 -2.24 -21.64 13.48
CA VAL A 25 -2.27 -22.06 12.08
C VAL A 25 -0.89 -21.76 11.50
N PRO A 26 -0.08 -22.77 11.13
CA PRO A 26 1.10 -22.54 10.31
C PRO A 26 0.61 -22.18 8.91
N ALA A 27 0.20 -20.93 8.73
CA ALA A 27 -0.14 -20.41 7.43
C ALA A 27 1.18 -20.26 6.65
N PRO A 28 1.40 -21.01 5.55
CA PRO A 28 2.60 -20.85 4.72
C PRO A 28 2.68 -19.48 4.02
N TRP A 29 1.67 -18.63 4.22
CA TRP A 29 1.56 -17.30 3.65
C TRP A 29 2.24 -16.29 4.59
N GLN A 30 3.57 -16.31 4.61
CA GLN A 30 4.39 -15.31 5.33
C GLN A 30 4.24 -13.90 4.74
N SER A 31 3.46 -13.71 3.68
CA SER A 31 3.20 -12.40 3.11
C SER A 31 1.82 -12.22 2.49
N ILE A 32 1.25 -11.04 2.70
CA ILE A 32 0.01 -10.56 2.05
C ILE A 32 0.42 -9.57 0.95
N GLU A 33 -0.10 -9.74 -0.27
CA GLU A 33 0.03 -8.76 -1.35
C GLU A 33 -1.31 -8.09 -1.61
N ILE A 34 -1.34 -6.76 -1.55
CA ILE A 34 -2.50 -5.93 -1.88
C ILE A 34 -2.16 -5.13 -3.13
N ASP A 35 -2.72 -5.56 -4.26
CA ASP A 35 -2.66 -4.83 -5.52
C ASP A 35 -3.92 -3.98 -5.66
N PHE A 36 -3.73 -2.66 -5.77
CA PHE A 36 -4.84 -1.71 -5.94
C PHE A 36 -5.33 -1.62 -7.39
N SER A 37 -4.64 -2.26 -8.34
CA SER A 37 -5.02 -2.31 -9.75
C SER A 37 -4.76 -3.70 -10.34
N PRO A 38 -5.44 -4.75 -9.82
CA PRO A 38 -5.28 -6.08 -10.37
C PRO A 38 -5.81 -6.07 -11.81
N PHE A 39 -4.91 -6.20 -12.78
CA PHE A 39 -5.26 -6.41 -14.19
C PHE A 39 -6.15 -5.30 -14.83
N GLY A 40 -6.06 -4.07 -14.34
CA GLY A 40 -6.72 -2.91 -14.95
C GLY A 40 -8.16 -2.63 -14.51
N ARG A 41 -8.66 -3.32 -13.47
CA ARG A 41 -9.88 -2.92 -12.76
C ARG A 41 -9.57 -2.75 -11.27
N PRO A 42 -9.55 -1.52 -10.76
CA PRO A 42 -9.29 -1.29 -9.34
C PRO A 42 -10.39 -1.93 -8.47
N LEU A 43 -10.01 -2.76 -7.50
CA LEU A 43 -10.93 -3.21 -6.44
C LEU A 43 -11.32 -2.02 -5.53
N VAL A 44 -10.38 -1.08 -5.38
CA VAL A 44 -10.55 0.20 -4.67
C VAL A 44 -10.52 1.32 -5.72
N PRO A 45 -11.54 2.20 -5.77
CA PRO A 45 -11.56 3.31 -6.72
C PRO A 45 -10.26 4.12 -6.69
N PRO A 46 -9.72 4.57 -7.84
CA PRO A 46 -8.48 5.35 -7.89
C PRO A 46 -8.41 6.51 -6.90
N ALA A 47 -9.54 7.22 -6.71
CA ALA A 47 -9.65 8.35 -5.79
C ALA A 47 -9.43 7.97 -4.31
N ASP A 48 -9.66 6.72 -3.93
CA ASP A 48 -9.57 6.24 -2.55
C ASP A 48 -8.25 5.50 -2.28
N GLN A 49 -7.48 5.14 -3.33
CA GLN A 49 -6.27 4.33 -3.20
C GLN A 49 -5.23 4.96 -2.28
N LEU A 50 -5.03 6.28 -2.39
CA LEU A 50 -4.08 6.99 -1.54
C LEU A 50 -4.49 6.92 -0.07
N GLN A 51 -5.78 7.12 0.26
CA GLN A 51 -6.23 7.09 1.65
C GLN A 51 -6.11 5.67 2.24
N VAL A 52 -6.52 4.64 1.49
CA VAL A 52 -6.37 3.25 1.97
C VAL A 52 -4.89 2.89 2.12
N ALA A 53 -4.02 3.32 1.20
CA ALA A 53 -2.58 3.12 1.33
C ALA A 53 -2.02 3.78 2.60
N LEU A 54 -2.37 5.04 2.86
CA LEU A 54 -1.96 5.75 4.08
C LEU A 54 -2.44 5.00 5.34
N ASP A 55 -3.69 4.56 5.35
CA ASP A 55 -4.27 3.83 6.48
C ASP A 55 -3.52 2.50 6.71
N VAL A 56 -3.21 1.72 5.67
CA VAL A 56 -2.48 0.46 5.82
C VAL A 56 -1.02 0.68 6.25
N ILE A 57 -0.31 1.62 5.62
CA ILE A 57 1.11 1.88 5.94
C ILE A 57 1.26 2.42 7.37
N ALA A 58 0.29 3.16 7.89
CA ALA A 58 0.31 3.61 9.28
C ALA A 58 0.30 2.45 10.31
N HIS A 59 -0.13 1.25 9.92
CA HIS A 59 -0.09 0.04 10.75
C HIS A 59 1.13 -0.84 10.47
N MET A 60 1.98 -0.47 9.51
CA MET A 60 3.20 -1.21 9.19
C MET A 60 4.34 -0.81 10.14
N ARG A 61 5.07 -1.82 10.60
CA ARG A 61 6.40 -1.66 11.20
C ARG A 61 7.45 -1.67 10.10
N GLU A 62 8.42 -0.77 10.21
CA GLU A 62 9.56 -0.62 9.29
C GLU A 62 9.20 -0.60 7.80
N PRO A 63 8.24 0.23 7.35
CA PRO A 63 7.86 0.26 5.94
C PRO A 63 9.00 0.77 5.05
N GLU A 64 9.24 0.03 3.98
CA GLU A 64 10.16 0.32 2.89
C GLU A 64 9.38 0.69 1.63
N LEU A 65 9.87 1.69 0.90
CA LEU A 65 9.23 2.20 -0.29
C LEU A 65 10.18 2.08 -1.48
N ALA A 66 9.69 1.55 -2.59
CA ALA A 66 10.43 1.40 -3.83
C ALA A 66 9.57 1.77 -5.05
N MET A 67 10.18 2.47 -6.00
CA MET A 67 9.55 2.79 -7.29
C MET A 67 10.01 1.79 -8.36
N GLU A 68 9.06 1.13 -9.03
CA GLU A 68 9.32 0.17 -10.10
C GLU A 68 8.78 0.71 -11.44
N LEU A 69 9.66 0.78 -12.46
CA LEU A 69 9.26 1.20 -13.80
C LEU A 69 8.78 0.01 -14.64
N VAL A 70 7.64 0.17 -15.30
CA VAL A 70 7.14 -0.82 -16.26
C VAL A 70 7.86 -0.61 -17.59
N ARG A 71 8.79 -1.51 -17.95
CA ARG A 71 9.72 -1.31 -19.10
C ARG A 71 9.07 -1.02 -20.46
N SER A 72 7.81 -1.41 -20.66
CA SER A 72 7.09 -1.31 -21.94
C SER A 72 6.03 -0.20 -22.00
N ARG A 73 5.69 0.45 -20.88
CA ARG A 73 4.66 1.51 -20.80
C ARG A 73 5.21 2.64 -19.95
N GLU A 74 4.86 3.90 -20.25
CA GLU A 74 5.25 5.02 -19.38
C GLU A 74 4.39 5.03 -18.09
N ARG A 75 4.57 3.99 -17.28
CA ARG A 75 3.87 3.70 -16.03
C ARG A 75 4.89 3.29 -14.98
N ALA A 76 4.57 3.56 -13.73
CA ALA A 76 5.36 3.13 -12.59
C ALA A 76 4.46 2.54 -11.50
N TRP A 77 5.01 1.63 -10.72
CA TRP A 77 4.40 1.10 -9.51
C TRP A 77 5.15 1.64 -8.30
N LEU A 78 4.39 2.13 -7.33
CA LEU A 78 4.89 2.44 -6.01
C LEU A 78 4.65 1.23 -5.11
N ASN A 79 5.73 0.52 -4.80
CA ASN A 79 5.72 -0.64 -3.94
C ASN A 79 6.05 -0.22 -2.50
N VAL A 80 5.23 -0.64 -1.54
CA VAL A 80 5.50 -0.47 -0.11
C VAL A 80 5.51 -1.83 0.56
N ARG A 81 6.54 -2.12 1.34
CA ARG A 81 6.68 -3.38 2.09
C ARG A 81 6.87 -3.07 3.56
N GLY A 82 6.18 -3.75 4.45
CA GLY A 82 6.41 -3.66 5.90
C GLY A 82 5.78 -4.83 6.61
N ASP A 83 5.85 -4.87 7.94
CA ASP A 83 5.23 -5.93 8.74
C ASP A 83 4.00 -5.42 9.49
N VAL A 84 2.92 -6.21 9.52
CA VAL A 84 1.71 -5.95 10.31
C VAL A 84 1.42 -7.19 11.14
N VAL A 85 1.53 -7.08 12.47
CA VAL A 85 1.26 -8.18 13.42
C VAL A 85 1.97 -9.49 13.01
N GLY A 86 3.26 -9.40 12.68
CA GLY A 86 4.08 -10.56 12.28
C GLY A 86 3.90 -11.05 10.84
N LEU A 87 3.05 -10.39 10.03
CA LEU A 87 2.86 -10.70 8.61
C LEU A 87 3.55 -9.67 7.73
N THR A 88 4.36 -10.11 6.77
CA THR A 88 4.91 -9.18 5.77
C THR A 88 3.83 -8.74 4.79
N VAL A 89 3.44 -7.48 4.82
CA VAL A 89 2.47 -6.89 3.90
C VAL A 89 3.22 -6.17 2.78
N ARG A 90 2.83 -6.45 1.53
CA ARG A 90 3.29 -5.77 0.31
C ARG A 90 2.11 -5.05 -0.33
N LEU A 91 2.24 -3.74 -0.50
CA LEU A 91 1.29 -2.91 -1.22
C LEU A 91 1.88 -2.56 -2.58
N ARG A 92 1.07 -2.71 -3.63
CA ARG A 92 1.41 -2.27 -4.98
C ARG A 92 0.39 -1.22 -5.43
N LEU A 93 0.87 0.01 -5.57
CA LEU A 93 0.06 1.18 -5.92
C LEU A 93 0.42 1.65 -7.32
N ASP A 94 -0.59 1.97 -8.13
CA ASP A 94 -0.36 2.58 -9.44
C ASP A 94 0.11 4.03 -9.24
N ALA A 95 1.36 4.32 -9.61
CA ALA A 95 1.96 5.63 -9.35
C ALA A 95 1.22 6.75 -10.09
N ASP A 96 0.55 6.46 -11.20
CA ASP A 96 -0.25 7.45 -11.94
C ASP A 96 -1.50 7.90 -11.17
N HIS A 97 -1.95 7.14 -10.16
CA HIS A 97 -3.10 7.52 -9.33
C HIS A 97 -2.72 8.12 -7.98
N VAL A 98 -1.52 7.79 -7.47
CA VAL A 98 -1.11 8.20 -6.12
C VAL A 98 -0.01 9.26 -6.11
N CYS A 99 0.78 9.41 -7.17
CA CYS A 99 1.87 10.38 -7.24
C CYS A 99 1.51 11.58 -8.12
N ASP A 100 2.10 12.73 -7.82
CA ASP A 100 2.11 13.85 -8.76
C ASP A 100 3.07 13.55 -9.92
N ARG A 101 2.79 14.11 -11.10
CA ARG A 101 3.59 13.87 -12.31
C ARG A 101 4.39 15.10 -12.71
N ASP A 102 5.72 14.94 -12.74
CA ASP A 102 6.66 15.89 -13.35
C ASP A 102 7.26 15.30 -14.63
N PRO A 103 6.66 15.54 -15.81
CA PRO A 103 7.16 14.98 -17.06
C PRO A 103 8.53 15.58 -17.47
N SER A 104 8.92 16.71 -16.88
CA SER A 104 10.18 17.40 -17.21
C SER A 104 11.41 16.77 -16.55
N ALA A 105 11.21 15.87 -15.57
CA ALA A 105 12.29 15.21 -14.87
C ALA A 105 13.18 14.40 -15.82
N ARG A 106 14.51 14.56 -15.65
CA ARG A 106 15.54 13.95 -16.51
C ARG A 106 15.51 12.43 -16.49
N ARG A 107 15.27 11.80 -15.33
CA ARG A 107 15.16 10.34 -15.21
C ARG A 107 13.70 9.95 -15.20
N LYS A 108 13.33 8.91 -15.96
CA LYS A 108 11.94 8.41 -16.03
C LYS A 108 11.34 8.17 -14.65
N ARG A 109 12.09 7.54 -13.73
CA ARG A 109 11.60 7.26 -12.36
C ARG A 109 11.31 8.51 -11.52
N ASP A 110 12.00 9.61 -11.80
CA ASP A 110 11.87 10.85 -11.04
C ASP A 110 10.64 11.65 -11.52
N ARG A 111 9.95 11.19 -12.58
CA ARG A 111 8.71 11.81 -13.07
C ARG A 111 7.50 11.58 -12.17
N TRP A 112 7.58 10.61 -11.26
CA TRP A 112 6.55 10.35 -10.26
C TRP A 112 7.04 10.87 -8.92
N ILE A 113 6.43 11.97 -8.47
CA ILE A 113 6.75 12.61 -7.19
C ILE A 113 5.87 11.97 -6.13
N VAL A 114 6.49 11.22 -5.22
CA VAL A 114 5.77 10.56 -4.12
C VAL A 114 5.19 11.62 -3.19
N PRO A 115 3.89 11.53 -2.82
CA PRO A 115 3.26 12.53 -1.96
C PRO A 115 3.95 12.66 -0.60
N PRO A 116 4.13 13.89 -0.09
CA PRO A 116 4.74 14.11 1.23
C PRO A 116 4.04 13.37 2.38
N ARG A 117 2.71 13.23 2.32
CA ARG A 117 1.93 12.50 3.34
C ARG A 117 2.29 11.01 3.39
N LEU A 118 2.54 10.40 2.23
CA LEU A 118 2.93 9.00 2.14
C LEU A 118 4.36 8.82 2.67
N LEU A 119 5.28 9.70 2.30
CA LEU A 119 6.64 9.72 2.85
C LEU A 119 6.67 9.90 4.37
N ALA A 120 5.78 10.74 4.91
CA ALA A 120 5.67 10.97 6.35
C ALA A 120 5.21 9.71 7.09
N VAL A 121 4.13 9.07 6.64
CA VAL A 121 3.62 7.82 7.25
C VAL A 121 4.65 6.69 7.17
N VAL A 122 5.37 6.55 6.05
CA VAL A 122 6.47 5.58 5.93
C VAL A 122 7.58 5.88 6.94
N ARG A 123 7.97 7.15 7.09
CA ARG A 123 9.02 7.55 8.04
C ARG A 123 8.61 7.29 9.48
N ASP A 124 7.35 7.53 9.83
CA ASP A 124 6.84 7.33 11.18
C ASP A 124 6.75 5.84 11.53
N GLY A 125 6.32 4.99 10.60
CA GLY A 125 6.32 3.52 10.80
C GLY A 125 7.71 2.92 11.02
N ARG A 126 8.80 3.59 10.61
CA ARG A 126 10.18 3.17 10.91
C ARG A 126 10.67 3.57 12.29
N ARG A 127 9.96 4.50 12.95
CA ARG A 127 10.32 5.01 14.27
C ARG A 127 9.60 4.27 15.39
N THR A 128 8.55 3.53 15.06
CA THR A 128 7.81 2.71 16.00
C THR A 128 8.60 1.41 16.24
N PRO A 129 9.08 1.15 17.48
CA PRO A 129 9.85 -0.04 17.82
C PRO A 129 9.03 -1.33 17.76
#